data_AF-A0A4V2M365-F1
#
_entry.id   AF-A0A4V2M365-F1
#
_cell.length_a   1.000
_cell.length_b   1.000
_cell.length_c   1.000
_cell.angle_alpha   90.00
_cell.angle_beta   90.00
_cell.angle_gamma   90.00
#
_symmetry.space_group_name_H-M   'P 1'
#
loop_
_entity.id
_entity.type
_entity.pdbx_description
1 polymer ?
#
loop_
_entity_poly.entity_id
_entity_poly.type
_entity_poly.pdbx_seq_one_letter_code
_entity_poly.pdbx_strand_id
1 'polypeptide(L)'
;MLAIAHRAGNDLVALRTAFEYGADLVEADIHAYRGRLEVRHRKTLGPWWLWDRGELVRRRDVLQLHELLAAADGDPRLMLDLKGIHPRLARRLAAELAAAPDTTICTQHWWMLRAFRDAPNVRLVLSAGSRRGLRRLRSRLRREPAYGACVHRRLLTPETVTELRRATDVVFTWPVDTAADLADARRLGVSGAIGKNLTVLL
;
A
#
# COMPACT_ATOMS: atom_id res chain seq x y z
N MET A 1 12.11 12.61 -3.11
CA MET A 1 10.74 12.14 -2.82
C MET A 1 10.65 10.74 -3.39
N LEU A 2 10.08 9.79 -2.66
CA LEU A 2 10.03 8.39 -3.07
C LEU A 2 8.97 8.17 -4.17
N ALA A 3 9.30 7.41 -5.20
CA ALA A 3 8.42 6.95 -6.26
C ALA A 3 7.87 5.56 -5.92
N ILE A 4 6.54 5.46 -5.79
CA ILE A 4 5.88 4.23 -5.36
C ILE A 4 4.96 3.74 -6.47
N ALA A 5 5.30 2.57 -7.05
CA ALA A 5 4.56 1.98 -8.16
C ALA A 5 3.22 1.40 -7.69
N HIS A 6 2.12 2.11 -7.96
CA HIS A 6 0.77 1.74 -7.51
C HIS A 6 0.28 0.49 -8.24
N ARG A 7 -0.01 -0.58 -7.49
CA ARG A 7 -0.51 -1.88 -7.95
C ARG A 7 0.42 -2.64 -8.88
N ALA A 8 1.65 -2.19 -9.07
CA ALA A 8 2.60 -2.93 -9.91
C ALA A 8 2.92 -4.30 -9.30
N GLY A 9 2.76 -4.50 -8.00
CA GLY A 9 2.88 -5.83 -7.36
C GLY A 9 1.67 -6.75 -7.55
N ASN A 10 0.59 -6.29 -8.20
CA ASN A 10 -0.57 -7.14 -8.50
C ASN A 10 -0.36 -8.03 -9.75
N ASP A 11 0.74 -7.85 -10.46
CA ASP A 11 1.11 -8.58 -11.68
C ASP A 11 2.64 -8.79 -11.68
N LEU A 12 3.11 -9.99 -12.01
CA LEU A 12 4.52 -10.32 -11.88
C LEU A 12 5.40 -9.63 -12.94
N VAL A 13 4.85 -9.33 -14.12
CA VAL A 13 5.59 -8.58 -15.15
C VAL A 13 5.71 -7.13 -14.71
N ALA A 14 4.60 -6.52 -14.27
CA ALA A 14 4.60 -5.14 -13.77
C ALA A 14 5.51 -4.96 -12.54
N LEU A 15 5.59 -5.96 -11.65
CA LEU A 15 6.50 -5.97 -10.51
C LEU A 15 7.95 -5.86 -10.97
N ARG A 16 8.38 -6.73 -11.90
CA ARG A 16 9.75 -6.75 -12.43
C ARG A 16 10.08 -5.45 -13.13
N THR A 17 9.17 -4.97 -13.99
CA THR A 17 9.32 -3.67 -14.66
C THR A 17 9.47 -2.54 -13.64
N ALA A 18 8.66 -2.50 -12.59
CA ALA A 18 8.77 -1.45 -11.57
C ALA A 18 10.11 -1.49 -10.81
N PHE A 19 10.63 -2.68 -10.53
CA PHE A 19 11.95 -2.85 -9.93
C PHE A 19 13.09 -2.41 -10.85
N GLU A 20 13.04 -2.78 -12.13
CA GLU A 20 14.02 -2.41 -13.16
C GLU A 20 14.02 -0.89 -13.43
N TYR A 21 12.84 -0.27 -13.46
CA TYR A 21 12.70 1.17 -13.60
C TYR A 21 13.17 1.96 -12.36
N GLY A 22 13.48 1.29 -11.25
CA GLY A 22 14.01 1.93 -10.05
C GLY A 22 12.95 2.53 -9.14
N ALA A 23 11.73 1.99 -9.09
CA ALA A 23 10.75 2.39 -8.09
C ALA A 23 11.32 2.16 -6.67
N ASP A 24 11.11 3.12 -5.76
CA ASP A 24 11.55 3.02 -4.37
C ASP A 24 10.70 2.02 -3.57
N LEU A 25 9.41 1.91 -3.91
CA LEU A 25 8.51 0.89 -3.41
C LEU A 25 7.56 0.41 -4.53
N VAL A 26 7.11 -0.83 -4.43
CA VAL A 26 6.10 -1.42 -5.32
C VAL A 26 4.90 -1.87 -4.49
N GLU A 27 3.73 -1.29 -4.78
CA GLU A 27 2.51 -1.56 -4.02
C GLU A 27 1.73 -2.76 -4.57
N ALA A 28 1.21 -3.58 -3.66
CA ALA A 28 0.35 -4.73 -3.95
C ALA A 28 -0.87 -4.76 -3.03
N ASP A 29 -2.05 -4.96 -3.63
CA ASP A 29 -3.35 -5.03 -2.94
C ASP A 29 -3.59 -6.46 -2.41
N ILE A 30 -3.57 -6.66 -1.08
CA ILE A 30 -3.73 -8.00 -0.47
C ILE A 30 -5.13 -8.21 0.08
N HIS A 31 -5.79 -9.28 -0.37
CA HIS A 31 -7.12 -9.69 0.07
C HIS A 31 -7.10 -11.10 0.67
N ALA A 32 -7.95 -11.35 1.68
CA ALA A 32 -8.20 -12.71 2.15
C ALA A 32 -9.44 -13.30 1.45
N TYR A 33 -9.34 -14.55 0.97
CA TYR A 33 -10.45 -15.28 0.39
C TYR A 33 -10.30 -16.80 0.60
N ARG A 34 -11.31 -17.43 1.24
CA ARG A 34 -11.37 -18.90 1.49
C ARG A 34 -10.04 -19.51 1.95
N GLY A 35 -9.38 -18.86 2.90
CA GLY A 35 -8.13 -19.34 3.46
C GLY A 35 -6.87 -19.06 2.63
N ARG A 36 -6.99 -18.34 1.51
CA ARG A 36 -5.86 -17.87 0.70
C ARG A 36 -5.67 -16.37 0.85
N LEU A 37 -4.47 -15.90 0.52
CA LEU A 37 -4.15 -14.50 0.34
C LEU A 37 -3.99 -14.23 -1.16
N GLU A 38 -4.93 -13.47 -1.70
CA GLU A 38 -5.00 -13.09 -3.11
C GLU A 38 -4.39 -11.69 -3.28
N VAL A 39 -3.56 -11.53 -4.30
CA VAL A 39 -2.99 -10.25 -4.72
C VAL A 39 -3.83 -9.72 -5.88
N ARG A 40 -4.64 -8.68 -5.63
CA ARG A 40 -5.53 -8.14 -6.66
C ARG A 40 -6.16 -6.81 -6.29
N HIS A 41 -6.45 -6.03 -7.33
CA HIS A 41 -7.37 -4.89 -7.21
C HIS A 41 -8.84 -5.24 -7.51
N ARG A 42 -9.06 -6.24 -8.38
CA ARG A 42 -10.38 -6.53 -8.97
C ARG A 42 -11.42 -6.84 -7.89
N LYS A 43 -12.66 -6.41 -8.11
CA LYS A 43 -13.78 -6.64 -7.18
C LYS A 43 -14.32 -8.06 -7.29
N THR A 44 -14.92 -8.54 -6.23
CA THR A 44 -15.59 -9.85 -6.20
C THR A 44 -16.92 -9.81 -6.95
N LEU A 45 -17.11 -10.75 -7.88
CA LEU A 45 -18.40 -11.06 -8.50
C LEU A 45 -18.74 -12.53 -8.24
N GLY A 46 -19.38 -12.79 -7.11
CA GLY A 46 -19.63 -14.16 -6.65
C GLY A 46 -18.34 -14.94 -6.31
N PRO A 47 -18.44 -16.26 -6.09
CA PRO A 47 -17.32 -17.05 -5.63
C PRO A 47 -16.26 -17.32 -6.71
N TRP A 48 -16.65 -17.34 -7.99
CA TRP A 48 -15.78 -17.81 -9.08
C TRP A 48 -15.17 -16.68 -9.91
N TRP A 49 -15.76 -15.49 -9.87
CA TRP A 49 -15.39 -14.41 -10.77
C TRP A 49 -14.91 -13.18 -10.01
N LEU A 50 -14.03 -12.46 -10.70
CA LEU A 50 -13.59 -11.13 -10.37
C LEU A 50 -13.92 -10.20 -11.52
N TRP A 51 -14.17 -8.95 -11.18
CA TRP A 51 -14.55 -7.92 -12.13
C TRP A 51 -13.77 -6.64 -11.89
N ASP A 52 -13.27 -6.04 -12.98
CA ASP A 52 -12.81 -4.66 -13.00
C ASP A 52 -12.99 -4.07 -14.40
N ARG A 53 -13.54 -2.85 -14.48
CA ARG A 53 -13.71 -2.07 -15.73
C ARG A 53 -14.22 -2.83 -16.96
N GLY A 54 -15.16 -3.76 -16.77
CA GLY A 54 -15.78 -4.52 -17.86
C GLY A 54 -15.09 -5.86 -18.18
N GLU A 55 -13.96 -6.16 -17.54
CA GLU A 55 -13.28 -7.45 -17.68
C GLU A 55 -13.71 -8.42 -16.58
N LEU A 56 -13.97 -9.67 -16.98
CA LEU A 56 -14.22 -10.78 -16.07
C LEU A 56 -13.02 -11.73 -16.07
N VAL A 57 -12.50 -11.99 -14.87
CA VAL A 57 -11.39 -12.91 -14.66
C VAL A 57 -11.82 -14.02 -13.72
N ARG A 58 -11.41 -15.26 -14.00
CA ARG A 58 -11.67 -16.37 -13.08
C ARG A 58 -10.80 -16.20 -11.85
N ARG A 59 -11.39 -16.33 -10.67
CA ARG A 59 -10.67 -16.16 -9.40
C ARG A 59 -9.51 -17.14 -9.20
N ARG A 60 -9.57 -18.31 -9.83
CA ARG A 60 -8.50 -19.32 -9.72
C ARG A 60 -7.20 -18.87 -10.41
N ASP A 61 -7.28 -17.91 -11.33
CA ASP A 61 -6.14 -17.40 -12.11
C ASP A 61 -5.53 -16.16 -11.43
N VAL A 62 -5.92 -15.87 -10.18
CA VAL A 62 -5.44 -14.70 -9.43
C VAL A 62 -4.14 -15.04 -8.74
N LEU A 63 -3.16 -14.14 -8.91
CA LEU A 63 -1.89 -14.18 -8.22
C LEU A 63 -2.09 -14.35 -6.70
N GLN A 64 -1.41 -15.32 -6.12
CA GLN A 64 -1.39 -15.56 -4.69
C GLN A 64 -0.17 -14.89 -4.05
N LEU A 65 -0.26 -14.60 -2.75
CA LEU A 65 0.82 -13.92 -2.04
C LEU A 65 2.15 -14.67 -2.14
N HIS A 66 2.18 -16.00 -2.02
CA HIS A 66 3.42 -16.76 -2.07
C HIS A 66 4.13 -16.63 -3.43
N GLU A 67 3.37 -16.51 -4.52
CA GLU A 67 3.90 -16.30 -5.87
C GLU A 67 4.53 -14.90 -5.99
N LEU A 68 3.88 -13.88 -5.41
CA LEU A 68 4.45 -12.53 -5.32
C LEU A 68 5.73 -12.50 -4.48
N LEU A 69 5.73 -13.11 -3.30
CA LEU A 69 6.90 -13.14 -2.42
C LEU A 69 8.08 -13.88 -3.05
N ALA A 70 7.81 -15.01 -3.73
CA ALA A 70 8.83 -15.74 -4.47
C ALA A 70 9.39 -14.91 -5.64
N ALA A 71 8.54 -14.17 -6.37
CA ALA A 71 8.98 -13.32 -7.47
C ALA A 71 9.75 -12.07 -7.02
N ALA A 72 9.46 -11.57 -5.80
CA ALA A 72 10.20 -10.47 -5.20
C ALA A 72 11.55 -10.91 -4.63
N ASP A 73 11.75 -12.21 -4.36
CA ASP A 73 13.03 -12.81 -3.97
C ASP A 73 13.77 -12.03 -2.86
N GLY A 74 13.06 -11.67 -1.79
CA GLY A 74 13.67 -10.95 -0.69
C GLY A 74 13.83 -9.43 -0.90
N ASP A 75 13.32 -8.86 -1.99
CA ASP A 75 13.42 -7.42 -2.24
C ASP A 75 12.62 -6.59 -1.21
N PRO A 76 13.27 -5.65 -0.49
CA PRO A 76 12.65 -4.89 0.58
C PRO A 76 11.72 -3.77 0.09
N ARG A 77 11.60 -3.59 -1.23
CA ARG A 77 10.78 -2.55 -1.85
C ARG A 77 9.30 -2.90 -1.91
N LEU A 78 8.88 -4.08 -1.45
CA LEU A 78 7.45 -4.41 -1.38
C LEU A 78 6.69 -3.55 -0.37
N MET A 79 5.54 -3.04 -0.82
CA MET A 79 4.54 -2.35 0.00
C MET A 79 3.19 -3.07 -0.13
N LEU A 80 2.72 -3.69 0.95
CA LEU A 80 1.49 -4.50 0.95
C LEU A 80 0.32 -3.71 1.56
N ASP A 81 -0.71 -3.40 0.76
CA ASP A 81 -1.93 -2.74 1.23
C ASP A 81 -3.01 -3.78 1.55
N LEU A 82 -3.37 -3.92 2.83
CA LEU A 82 -4.39 -4.87 3.27
C LEU A 82 -5.78 -4.32 2.96
N LYS A 83 -6.49 -5.02 2.08
CA LYS A 83 -7.81 -4.65 1.60
C LYS A 83 -8.92 -5.48 2.19
N GLY A 84 -9.97 -4.78 2.61
CA GLY A 84 -11.17 -5.35 3.23
C GLY A 84 -11.03 -5.53 4.74
N ILE A 85 -12.03 -6.20 5.34
CA ILE A 85 -12.18 -6.28 6.80
C ILE A 85 -12.08 -7.72 7.34
N HIS A 86 -11.61 -8.67 6.52
CA HIS A 86 -11.59 -10.08 6.91
C HIS A 86 -10.70 -10.29 8.16
N PRO A 87 -11.22 -10.89 9.25
CA PRO A 87 -10.55 -10.89 10.56
C PRO A 87 -9.21 -11.64 10.58
N ARG A 88 -9.02 -12.60 9.67
CA ARG A 88 -7.79 -13.40 9.59
C ARG A 88 -6.76 -12.86 8.58
N LEU A 89 -7.05 -11.78 7.85
CA LEU A 89 -6.16 -11.26 6.80
C LEU A 89 -4.77 -10.93 7.35
N ALA A 90 -4.71 -10.03 8.34
CA ALA A 90 -3.45 -9.56 8.90
C ALA A 90 -2.64 -10.69 9.54
N ARG A 91 -3.26 -11.54 10.36
CA ARG A 91 -2.58 -12.66 11.02
C ARG A 91 -2.01 -13.69 10.04
N ARG A 92 -2.73 -13.96 8.94
CA ARG A 92 -2.23 -14.87 7.90
C ARG A 92 -1.04 -14.26 7.18
N LEU A 93 -1.13 -12.97 6.82
CA LEU A 93 0.00 -12.28 6.21
C LEU A 93 1.21 -12.24 7.15
N ALA A 94 1.02 -11.99 8.44
CA ALA A 94 2.11 -12.03 9.42
C ALA A 94 2.81 -13.39 9.49
N ALA A 95 2.06 -14.49 9.38
CA ALA A 95 2.65 -15.84 9.36
C ALA A 95 3.50 -16.09 8.11
N GLU A 96 3.07 -15.60 6.94
CA GLU A 96 3.82 -15.71 5.68
C GLU A 96 5.07 -14.82 5.67
N LEU A 97 5.03 -13.68 6.39
CA LEU A 97 6.15 -12.73 6.47
C LEU A 97 7.15 -13.03 7.60
N ALA A 98 6.95 -14.08 8.40
CA ALA A 98 7.78 -14.35 9.58
C ALA A 98 9.28 -14.51 9.28
N ALA A 99 9.63 -14.95 8.07
CA ALA A 99 10.99 -15.07 7.57
C ALA A 99 11.29 -14.14 6.39
N ALA A 100 10.39 -13.20 6.08
CA ALA A 100 10.50 -12.30 4.94
C ALA A 100 11.47 -11.13 5.24
N PRO A 101 12.05 -10.50 4.21
CA PRO A 101 12.85 -9.27 4.34
C PRO A 101 12.01 -8.09 4.88
N ASP A 102 12.67 -6.94 5.01
CA ASP A 102 12.01 -5.68 5.36
C ASP A 102 10.83 -5.38 4.43
N THR A 103 9.64 -5.22 4.99
CA THR A 103 8.41 -5.02 4.21
C THR A 103 7.62 -3.82 4.71
N THR A 104 7.08 -3.02 3.79
CA THR A 104 6.15 -1.96 4.16
C THR A 104 4.72 -2.49 4.15
N ILE A 105 3.94 -2.24 5.21
CA ILE A 105 2.54 -2.64 5.27
C ILE A 105 1.69 -1.41 5.50
N CYS A 106 0.62 -1.26 4.72
CA CYS A 106 -0.36 -0.21 4.93
C CYS A 106 -1.79 -0.72 4.91
N THR A 107 -2.70 0.03 5.53
CA THR A 107 -4.15 -0.22 5.44
C THR A 107 -4.95 0.95 6.00
N GLN A 108 -6.20 1.07 5.57
CA GLN A 108 -7.18 1.98 6.19
C GLN A 108 -7.81 1.38 7.47
N HIS A 109 -7.68 0.07 7.68
CA HIS A 109 -8.21 -0.65 8.83
C HIS A 109 -7.12 -0.89 9.89
N TRP A 110 -6.64 0.19 10.53
CA TRP A 110 -5.43 0.20 11.37
C TRP A 110 -5.38 -0.84 12.51
N TRP A 111 -6.52 -1.37 12.95
CA TRP A 111 -6.55 -2.45 13.93
C TRP A 111 -5.82 -3.70 13.43
N MET A 112 -5.76 -3.92 12.11
CA MET A 112 -5.02 -5.01 11.47
C MET A 112 -3.50 -4.90 11.67
N LEU A 113 -2.97 -3.68 11.79
CA LEU A 113 -1.53 -3.47 11.96
C LEU A 113 -0.99 -4.03 13.28
N ARG A 114 -1.87 -4.29 14.26
CA ARG A 114 -1.50 -4.94 15.53
C ARG A 114 -0.89 -6.32 15.34
N ALA A 115 -1.20 -7.01 14.24
CA ALA A 115 -0.62 -8.33 13.95
C ALA A 115 0.88 -8.28 13.64
N PHE A 116 1.44 -7.09 13.42
CA PHE A 116 2.83 -6.88 13.00
C PHE A 116 3.62 -6.01 14.00
N ARG A 117 3.04 -5.70 15.17
CA ARG A 117 3.63 -4.74 16.13
C ARG A 117 5.04 -5.16 16.59
N ASP A 118 5.24 -6.46 16.74
CA ASP A 118 6.48 -7.04 17.27
C ASP A 118 7.40 -7.55 16.14
N ALA A 119 7.09 -7.23 14.87
CA ALA A 119 7.89 -7.62 13.72
C ALA A 119 8.89 -6.49 13.38
N PRO A 120 10.19 -6.64 13.71
CA PRO A 120 11.17 -5.54 13.61
C PRO A 120 11.47 -5.13 12.16
N ASN A 121 11.26 -6.04 11.21
CA ASN A 121 11.43 -5.85 9.77
C ASN A 121 10.19 -5.24 9.08
N VAL A 122 9.13 -4.90 9.82
CA VAL A 122 7.88 -4.40 9.22
C VAL A 122 7.67 -2.92 9.48
N ARG A 123 7.62 -2.16 8.39
CA ARG A 123 7.33 -0.72 8.39
C ARG A 123 5.82 -0.48 8.29
N LEU A 124 5.21 0.01 9.37
CA LEU A 124 3.74 0.17 9.46
C LEU A 124 3.26 1.57 9.05
N VAL A 125 2.43 1.63 8.02
CA VAL A 125 1.89 2.87 7.44
C VAL A 125 0.38 2.97 7.65
N LEU A 126 -0.06 4.04 8.32
CA LEU A 126 -1.47 4.32 8.57
C LEU A 126 -2.10 4.99 7.33
N SER A 127 -3.05 4.32 6.65
CA SER A 127 -3.69 4.89 5.45
C SER A 127 -5.00 5.63 5.76
N ALA A 128 -5.26 6.74 5.07
CA ALA A 128 -6.49 7.54 5.19
C ALA A 128 -6.98 8.08 3.83
N GLY A 129 -8.13 7.58 3.35
CA GLY A 129 -8.75 8.01 2.09
C GLY A 129 -9.93 8.98 2.21
N SER A 130 -10.29 9.41 3.42
CA SER A 130 -11.44 10.28 3.66
C SER A 130 -11.15 11.36 4.72
N ARG A 131 -11.92 12.46 4.72
CA ARG A 131 -11.82 13.51 5.74
C ARG A 131 -11.98 12.96 7.17
N ARG A 132 -12.92 12.01 7.37
CA ARG A 132 -13.09 11.32 8.67
C ARG A 132 -11.87 10.47 9.02
N GLY A 133 -11.29 9.77 8.04
CA GLY A 133 -10.04 9.02 8.20
C GLY A 133 -8.88 9.92 8.61
N LEU A 134 -8.68 11.05 7.92
CA LEU A 134 -7.63 12.02 8.24
C LEU A 134 -7.79 12.62 9.64
N ARG A 135 -9.02 12.98 10.05
CA ARG A 135 -9.27 13.46 11.43
C ARG A 135 -8.89 12.41 12.47
N ARG A 136 -9.25 11.14 12.23
CA ARG A 136 -8.86 10.03 13.12
C ARG A 136 -7.35 9.83 13.13
N LEU A 137 -6.68 10.00 11.99
CA LEU A 137 -5.24 9.81 11.84
C LEU A 137 -4.50 10.84 12.67
N ARG A 138 -4.84 12.12 12.49
CA ARG A 138 -4.31 13.23 13.29
C ARG A 138 -4.56 13.01 14.79
N SER A 139 -5.76 12.58 15.18
CA SER A 139 -6.06 12.27 16.59
C SER A 139 -5.27 11.09 17.15
N ARG A 140 -4.88 10.13 16.32
CA ARG A 140 -4.05 8.99 16.73
C ARG A 140 -2.59 9.41 16.87
N LEU A 141 -2.05 10.12 15.87
CA LEU A 141 -0.66 10.55 15.84
C LEU A 141 -0.28 11.56 16.93
N ARG A 142 -1.26 12.33 17.45
CA ARG A 142 -1.07 13.14 18.66
C ARG A 142 -0.80 12.34 19.93
N ARG A 143 -1.16 11.04 19.95
CA ARG A 143 -0.99 10.16 21.11
C ARG A 143 0.18 9.21 20.95
N GLU A 144 0.43 8.74 19.74
CA GLU A 144 1.40 7.70 19.45
C GLU A 144 1.98 7.94 18.04
N PRO A 145 3.31 8.11 17.88
CA PRO A 145 3.93 8.21 16.57
C PRO A 145 3.80 6.89 15.79
N ALA A 146 4.01 6.95 14.49
CA ALA A 146 4.04 5.77 13.62
C ALA A 146 5.14 5.93 12.58
N TYR A 147 5.60 4.84 11.97
CA TYR A 147 6.58 4.91 10.88
C TYR A 147 6.08 5.83 9.74
N GLY A 148 4.86 5.62 9.26
CA GLY A 148 4.34 6.41 8.15
C GLY A 148 2.84 6.66 8.14
N ALA A 149 2.46 7.67 7.35
CA ALA A 149 1.08 7.95 6.99
C ALA A 149 0.91 7.93 5.47
N CYS A 150 -0.16 7.33 4.97
CA CYS A 150 -0.50 7.33 3.54
C CYS A 150 -1.86 7.98 3.33
N VAL A 151 -1.90 9.19 2.77
CA VAL A 151 -3.11 10.01 2.74
C VAL A 151 -3.48 10.38 1.31
N HIS A 152 -4.75 10.26 0.96
CA HIS A 152 -5.22 10.67 -0.35
C HIS A 152 -4.95 12.17 -0.58
N ARG A 153 -4.29 12.51 -1.69
CA ARG A 153 -3.78 13.84 -2.06
C ARG A 153 -4.78 14.98 -1.88
N ARG A 154 -6.04 14.78 -2.29
CA ARG A 154 -7.13 15.77 -2.15
C ARG A 154 -7.43 16.21 -0.71
N LEU A 155 -6.89 15.50 0.28
CA LEU A 155 -7.09 15.79 1.71
C LEU A 155 -5.90 16.53 2.33
N LEU A 156 -4.83 16.73 1.57
CA LEU A 156 -3.59 17.31 2.06
C LEU A 156 -3.49 18.79 1.74
N THR A 157 -2.85 19.50 2.66
CA THR A 157 -2.30 20.84 2.50
C THR A 157 -0.87 20.82 3.02
N PRO A 158 0.01 21.78 2.66
CA PRO A 158 1.37 21.85 3.20
C PRO A 158 1.41 21.84 4.74
N GLU A 159 0.44 22.51 5.38
CA GLU A 159 0.31 22.58 6.84
C GLU A 159 -0.05 21.20 7.40
N THR A 160 -0.98 20.50 6.75
CA THR A 160 -1.38 19.14 7.16
C THR A 160 -0.21 18.17 7.01
N VAL A 161 0.58 18.26 5.93
CA VAL A 161 1.76 17.42 5.73
C VAL A 161 2.81 17.72 6.81
N THR A 162 3.05 19.00 7.09
CA THR A 162 3.96 19.44 8.16
C THR A 162 3.53 18.90 9.52
N GLU A 163 2.23 18.94 9.85
CA GLU A 163 1.71 18.35 11.08
C GLU A 163 1.97 16.84 11.14
N LEU A 164 1.66 16.10 10.06
CA LEU A 164 1.83 14.65 10.02
C LEU A 164 3.31 14.27 10.19
N ARG A 165 4.23 14.97 9.53
CA ARG A 165 5.68 14.73 9.60
C ARG A 165 6.29 14.94 10.99
N ARG A 166 5.60 15.63 11.92
CA ARG A 166 6.06 15.73 13.31
C ARG A 166 5.92 14.41 14.09
N ALA A 167 5.10 13.48 13.60
CA ALA A 167 4.78 12.22 14.28
C ALA A 167 4.99 10.99 13.38
N THR A 168 5.56 11.18 12.18
CA THR A 168 5.85 10.11 11.23
C THR A 168 7.12 10.40 10.44
N ASP A 169 7.89 9.36 10.13
CA ASP A 169 9.11 9.47 9.31
C ASP A 169 8.76 9.80 7.86
N VAL A 170 7.66 9.22 7.36
CA VAL A 170 7.22 9.38 5.97
C VAL A 170 5.74 9.72 5.84
N VAL A 171 5.44 10.63 4.93
CA VAL A 171 4.07 10.89 4.45
C VAL A 171 3.98 10.55 2.98
N PHE A 172 3.20 9.54 2.63
CA PHE A 172 2.91 9.15 1.25
C PHE A 172 1.57 9.71 0.80
N THR A 173 1.44 9.94 -0.51
CA THR A 173 0.18 10.38 -1.10
C THR A 173 -0.20 9.67 -2.39
N TRP A 174 -1.51 9.56 -2.63
CA TRP A 174 -2.10 8.98 -3.82
C TRP A 174 -3.40 9.70 -4.21
N PRO A 175 -3.86 9.59 -5.47
CA PRO A 175 -3.08 9.16 -6.65
C PRO A 175 -2.22 10.30 -7.20
N VAL A 176 -1.11 9.94 -7.85
CA VAL A 176 -0.21 10.84 -8.59
C VAL A 176 0.08 10.21 -9.96
N ASP A 177 -0.72 10.55 -10.98
CA ASP A 177 -0.65 9.88 -12.29
C ASP A 177 -0.27 10.84 -13.44
N THR A 178 -0.21 12.15 -13.18
CA THR A 178 0.15 13.19 -14.16
C THR A 178 1.25 14.12 -13.64
N ALA A 179 1.92 14.84 -14.54
CA ALA A 179 2.93 15.83 -14.16
C ALA A 179 2.38 16.93 -13.25
N ALA A 180 1.12 17.34 -13.45
CA ALA A 180 0.44 18.29 -12.58
C ALA A 180 0.21 17.72 -11.17
N ASP A 181 -0.18 16.45 -11.06
CA ASP A 181 -0.33 15.78 -9.76
C ASP A 181 1.01 15.66 -9.02
N LEU A 182 2.09 15.39 -9.76
CA LEU A 182 3.43 15.31 -9.19
C LEU A 182 3.92 16.67 -8.70
N ALA A 183 3.71 17.72 -9.49
CA ALA A 183 4.03 19.09 -9.08
C ALA A 183 3.25 19.48 -7.82
N ASP A 184 1.96 19.13 -7.73
CA ASP A 184 1.17 19.34 -6.52
C ASP A 184 1.68 18.51 -5.33
N ALA A 185 2.04 17.23 -5.53
CA ALA A 185 2.64 16.41 -4.48
C ALA A 185 3.95 17.01 -3.95
N ARG A 186 4.82 17.51 -4.85
CA ARG A 186 6.06 18.22 -4.48
C ARG A 186 5.75 19.49 -3.69
N ARG A 187 4.79 20.30 -4.14
CA ARG A 187 4.32 21.52 -3.44
C ARG A 187 3.76 21.21 -2.05
N LEU A 188 3.05 20.09 -1.89
CA LEU A 188 2.54 19.63 -0.60
C LEU A 188 3.66 19.22 0.38
N GLY A 189 4.88 18.92 -0.10
CA GLY A 189 6.03 18.55 0.73
C GLY A 189 5.99 17.11 1.27
N VAL A 190 5.28 16.21 0.58
CA VAL A 190 5.18 14.78 0.97
C VAL A 190 6.51 14.05 0.77
N SER A 191 6.72 12.96 1.51
CA SER A 191 7.92 12.13 1.41
C SER A 191 7.89 11.19 0.21
N GLY A 192 6.70 10.77 -0.24
CA GLY A 192 6.54 9.85 -1.37
C GLY A 192 5.21 10.00 -2.13
N ALA A 193 5.23 9.66 -3.41
CA ALA A 193 4.10 9.71 -4.32
C ALA A 193 3.78 8.32 -4.88
N ILE A 194 2.52 7.94 -4.82
CA ILE A 194 2.01 6.65 -5.27
C ILE A 194 1.18 6.86 -6.53
N GLY A 195 1.61 6.23 -7.62
CA GLY A 195 1.07 6.45 -8.96
C GLY A 195 1.28 5.24 -9.88
N LYS A 196 0.49 5.17 -10.93
CA LYS A 196 0.56 4.08 -11.92
C LYS A 196 1.58 4.35 -13.02
N ASN A 197 1.93 5.62 -13.25
CA ASN A 197 2.83 6.02 -14.31
C ASN A 197 4.22 6.32 -13.72
N LEU A 198 5.12 5.33 -13.75
CA LEU A 198 6.48 5.50 -13.22
C LEU A 198 7.30 6.55 -13.98
N THR A 199 7.09 6.71 -15.28
CA THR A 199 7.74 7.77 -16.09
C THR A 199 7.33 9.17 -15.63
N VAL A 200 6.20 9.31 -14.95
CA VAL A 200 5.82 10.58 -14.30
C VAL A 200 6.47 10.72 -12.92
N LEU A 201 6.65 9.62 -12.18
CA LEU A 201 7.15 9.69 -10.80
C LEU A 201 8.67 9.85 -10.69
N LEU A 202 9.42 9.31 -11.65
CA LEU A 202 10.89 9.34 -11.75
C LEU A 202 11.34 10.53 -12.60
#